data_AF-A0A812XSJ4-F1
#
_entry.id   AF-A0A812XSJ4-F1
#
_cell.length_a   1.000
_cell.length_b   1.000
_cell.length_c   1.000
_cell.angle_alpha   90.00
_cell.angle_beta   90.00
_cell.angle_gamma   90.00
#
_symmetry.space_group_name_H-M   'P 1'
#
loop_
_entity.id
_entity.type
_entity.pdbx_description
1 polymer ?
#
loop_
_entity_poly.entity_id
_entity_poly.type
_entity_poly.pdbx_seq_one_letter_code
_entity_poly.pdbx_strand_id
1 'polypeptide(L)'
;MRELAQNLESICRYRSMALDFGNIADLTYLGVGWLAFSRQFALGGQQLEKPYMSVWCGLAWLRITYSLRGEAWMGPRLLPILAALKDTAAFFLVTGMCVAGASHGYYNLELRNEPSPAYAAVMQVLRLGIFGDFDMFEFEGMSPALHCNSGTQHCQPVDPEPGPAYVSAHVLFYMTGFGVTILLMNLLVGVLGQNFELYQDRSEILFHRARAKFLLELRKRPWRPGGSKEENPGYPRSRYLLILGNEVGVDPPVSGCATCILLPIIFVCFMPLYPILGKERFRPFTEEVLSYRGGCTLLVLCAPIFVALSTCFLLIYALLGFVFRFQGLRFAVSTTLGLFGYQGTKAGECRIWLLCRKEAPVDEVRSVRTALKTDMQEQMKKQEARIVERLEKKHEEKCEELKQAQQEIDHKIGALTDLVQKLVDRTGP
;
A
#
# COMPACT_ATOMS: atom_id res chain seq x y z
N MET A 1 -3.02 17.94 39.54
CA MET A 1 -3.11 18.46 38.16
C MET A 1 -2.10 17.81 37.21
N ARG A 2 -0.77 17.84 37.44
CA ARG A 2 0.22 17.19 36.55
C ARG A 2 0.05 15.67 36.41
N GLU A 3 -0.19 14.94 37.49
CA GLU A 3 -0.46 13.49 37.43
C GLU A 3 -1.75 13.16 36.69
N LEU A 4 -2.79 13.98 36.86
CA LEU A 4 -4.08 13.78 36.20
C LEU A 4 -3.97 14.03 34.68
N ALA A 5 -3.15 15.02 34.28
CA ALA A 5 -2.78 15.24 32.87
C ALA A 5 -1.98 14.06 32.29
N GLN A 6 -1.00 13.52 33.04
CA GLN A 6 -0.24 12.34 32.61
C GLN A 6 -1.12 11.09 32.47
N ASN A 7 -2.08 10.90 33.38
CA ASN A 7 -3.03 9.80 33.31
C ASN A 7 -4.03 9.95 32.15
N LEU A 8 -4.51 11.17 31.87
CA LEU A 8 -5.35 11.42 30.70
C LEU A 8 -4.59 11.21 29.38
N GLU A 9 -3.32 11.62 29.32
CA GLU A 9 -2.46 11.34 28.16
C GLU A 9 -2.20 9.85 27.96
N SER A 10 -2.00 9.09 29.05
CA SER A 10 -1.77 7.64 28.95
C SER A 10 -3.04 6.91 28.50
N ILE A 11 -4.21 7.29 29.02
CA ILE A 11 -5.51 6.77 28.60
C ILE A 11 -5.80 7.13 27.13
N CYS A 12 -5.56 8.38 26.73
CA CYS A 12 -5.74 8.80 25.33
C CYS A 12 -4.78 8.05 24.38
N ARG A 13 -3.52 7.87 24.78
CA ARG A 13 -2.56 7.04 24.03
C ARG A 13 -3.03 5.59 23.91
N TYR A 14 -3.56 5.01 24.98
CA TYR A 14 -4.06 3.63 24.97
C TYR A 14 -5.29 3.49 24.07
N ARG A 15 -6.24 4.43 24.14
CA ARG A 15 -7.43 4.45 23.28
C ARG A 15 -7.08 4.62 21.81
N SER A 16 -6.14 5.52 21.49
CA SER A 16 -5.61 5.69 20.14
C SER A 16 -4.90 4.43 19.63
N MET A 17 -4.30 3.64 20.52
CA MET A 17 -3.63 2.40 20.17
C MET A 17 -4.64 1.25 19.96
N ALA A 18 -5.75 1.22 20.71
CA ALA A 18 -6.80 0.23 20.56
C ALA A 18 -7.55 0.36 19.24
N LEU A 19 -7.84 1.60 18.82
CA LEU A 19 -8.56 1.93 17.57
C LEU A 19 -7.63 2.15 16.36
N ASP A 20 -6.45 1.53 16.36
CA ASP A 20 -5.60 1.54 15.18
C ASP A 20 -6.30 0.75 14.05
N PHE A 21 -6.21 1.24 12.81
CA PHE A 21 -6.86 0.62 11.65
C PHE A 21 -6.48 -0.86 11.50
N GLY A 22 -5.23 -1.20 11.83
CA GLY A 22 -4.75 -2.59 11.84
C GLY A 22 -5.52 -3.48 12.82
N ASN A 23 -5.82 -2.98 14.03
CA ASN A 23 -6.55 -3.76 15.02
C ASN A 23 -8.01 -3.94 14.62
N ILE A 24 -8.63 -2.91 14.02
CA ILE A 24 -10.00 -2.99 13.52
C ILE A 24 -10.07 -4.03 12.39
N ALA A 25 -9.11 -4.01 11.46
CA ALA A 25 -9.03 -5.00 10.38
C ALA A 25 -8.80 -6.42 10.93
N ASP A 26 -7.91 -6.61 11.90
CA ASP A 26 -7.68 -7.91 12.54
C ASP A 26 -8.92 -8.41 13.31
N LEU A 27 -9.61 -7.52 14.03
CA LEU A 27 -10.86 -7.85 14.73
C LEU A 27 -11.97 -8.23 13.73
N THR A 28 -12.07 -7.51 12.62
CA THR A 28 -13.02 -7.81 11.54
C THR A 28 -12.72 -9.17 10.92
N TYR A 29 -11.44 -9.46 10.62
CA TYR A 29 -11.00 -10.76 10.11
C TYR A 29 -11.36 -11.90 11.06
N LEU A 30 -11.09 -11.74 12.37
CA LEU A 30 -11.41 -12.75 13.38
C LEU A 30 -12.93 -12.94 13.54
N GLY A 31 -13.69 -11.83 13.57
CA GLY A 31 -15.15 -11.87 13.68
C GLY A 31 -15.81 -12.57 12.50
N VAL A 32 -15.43 -12.22 11.27
CA VAL A 32 -15.95 -12.86 10.05
C VAL A 32 -15.53 -14.33 9.97
N GLY A 33 -14.28 -14.65 10.30
CA GLY A 33 -13.80 -16.04 10.35
C GLY A 33 -14.57 -16.88 11.37
N TRP A 34 -14.79 -16.36 12.58
CA TRP A 34 -15.58 -17.02 13.61
C TRP A 34 -17.02 -17.28 13.16
N LEU A 35 -17.66 -16.29 12.52
CA LEU A 35 -19.01 -16.45 11.96
C LEU A 35 -19.03 -17.52 10.87
N ALA A 36 -18.06 -17.52 9.95
CA ALA A 36 -17.93 -18.51 8.89
C ALA A 36 -17.80 -19.93 9.46
N PHE A 37 -16.89 -20.13 10.44
CA PHE A 37 -16.71 -21.42 11.10
C PHE A 37 -17.96 -21.85 11.88
N SER A 38 -18.53 -20.95 12.68
CA SER A 38 -19.73 -21.25 13.49
C SER A 38 -20.89 -21.70 12.62
N ARG A 39 -21.10 -21.04 11.48
CA ARG A 39 -22.14 -21.44 10.51
C ARG A 39 -21.80 -22.74 9.79
N GLN A 40 -20.55 -22.96 9.41
CA GLN A 40 -20.11 -24.21 8.80
C GLN A 40 -20.36 -25.41 9.74
N PHE A 41 -20.10 -25.26 11.03
CA PHE A 41 -20.40 -26.29 12.04
C PHE A 41 -21.91 -26.48 12.25
N ALA A 42 -22.69 -25.39 12.29
CA ALA A 42 -24.13 -25.47 12.48
C ALA A 42 -24.88 -26.14 11.31
N LEU A 43 -24.37 -26.01 10.07
CA LEU A 43 -25.00 -26.58 8.86
C LEU A 43 -24.72 -28.09 8.67
N GLY A 44 -24.09 -28.76 9.64
CA GLY A 44 -23.92 -30.22 9.62
C GLY A 44 -23.06 -30.76 8.47
N GLY A 45 -22.20 -29.93 7.89
CA GLY A 45 -21.21 -30.34 6.87
C GLY A 45 -21.74 -30.67 5.47
N GLN A 46 -23.06 -30.69 5.24
CA GLN A 46 -23.61 -31.05 3.92
C GLN A 46 -23.58 -29.90 2.90
N GLN A 47 -23.54 -28.64 3.35
CA GLN A 47 -23.39 -27.48 2.49
C GLN A 47 -22.23 -26.64 2.97
N LEU A 48 -21.37 -26.22 2.03
CA LEU A 48 -20.32 -25.24 2.32
C LEU A 48 -20.98 -23.88 2.52
N GLU A 49 -20.70 -23.23 3.64
CA GLU A 49 -20.99 -21.83 3.83
C GLU A 49 -20.15 -21.05 2.79
N LYS A 50 -20.82 -20.46 1.79
CA LYS A 50 -20.16 -19.76 0.69
C LYS A 50 -19.91 -18.27 0.98
N PRO A 51 -20.91 -17.47 1.42
CA PRO A 51 -20.72 -16.02 1.49
C PRO A 51 -19.68 -15.58 2.53
N TYR A 52 -19.76 -16.04 3.79
CA TYR A 52 -18.79 -15.62 4.82
C TYR A 52 -17.39 -16.18 4.55
N MET A 53 -17.26 -17.41 4.05
CA MET A 53 -15.98 -17.97 3.63
C MET A 53 -15.35 -17.17 2.50
N SER A 54 -16.13 -16.69 1.53
CA SER A 54 -15.62 -15.85 0.44
C SER A 54 -15.10 -14.51 0.97
N VAL A 55 -15.86 -13.87 1.86
CA VAL A 55 -15.42 -12.60 2.50
C VAL A 55 -14.19 -12.84 3.36
N TRP A 56 -14.16 -13.91 4.15
CA TRP A 56 -13.02 -14.26 4.99
C TRP A 56 -11.75 -14.52 4.16
N CYS A 57 -11.89 -15.22 3.04
CA CYS A 57 -10.81 -15.42 2.07
C CYS A 57 -10.28 -14.08 1.53
N GLY A 58 -11.19 -13.16 1.14
CA GLY A 58 -10.82 -11.81 0.72
C GLY A 58 -10.04 -11.04 1.80
N LEU A 59 -10.51 -11.10 3.05
CA LEU A 59 -9.82 -10.48 4.19
C LEU A 59 -8.47 -11.13 4.48
N ALA A 60 -8.31 -12.43 4.26
CA ALA A 60 -7.04 -13.13 4.39
C ALA A 60 -6.00 -12.60 3.40
N TRP A 61 -6.40 -12.38 2.14
CA TRP A 61 -5.52 -11.77 1.13
C TRP A 61 -5.12 -10.34 1.50
N LEU A 62 -6.06 -9.51 1.98
CA LEU A 62 -5.75 -8.17 2.45
C LEU A 62 -4.76 -8.19 3.63
N ARG A 63 -4.91 -9.15 4.54
CA ARG A 63 -3.97 -9.35 5.67
C ARG A 63 -2.59 -9.78 5.20
N ILE A 64 -2.50 -10.63 4.19
CA ILE A 64 -1.22 -11.01 3.57
C ILE A 64 -0.55 -9.76 2.99
N THR A 65 -1.26 -8.97 2.18
CA THR A 65 -0.75 -7.72 1.62
C THR A 65 -0.29 -6.76 2.71
N TYR A 66 -1.06 -6.59 3.79
CA TYR A 66 -0.67 -5.74 4.92
C TYR A 66 0.58 -6.25 5.64
N SER A 67 0.78 -7.57 5.72
CA SER A 67 1.97 -8.17 6.33
C SER A 67 3.25 -7.87 5.52
N LEU A 68 3.13 -7.66 4.21
CA LEU A 68 4.25 -7.27 3.34
C LEU A 68 4.80 -5.87 3.63
N ARG A 69 4.14 -5.05 4.45
CA ARG A 69 4.64 -3.73 4.85
C ARG A 69 6.01 -3.75 5.53
N GLY A 70 6.38 -4.88 6.15
CA GLY A 70 7.67 -5.06 6.82
C GLY A 70 8.83 -5.35 5.86
N GLU A 71 8.52 -5.70 4.60
CA GLU A 71 9.50 -6.09 3.60
C GLU A 71 10.11 -4.88 2.89
N ALA A 72 11.44 -4.90 2.69
CA ALA A 72 12.16 -3.75 2.14
C ALA A 72 11.79 -3.40 0.69
N TRP A 73 11.30 -4.38 -0.09
CA TRP A 73 10.94 -4.17 -1.49
C TRP A 73 9.52 -3.65 -1.68
N MET A 74 8.60 -3.99 -0.76
CA MET A 74 7.17 -3.63 -0.85
C MET A 74 6.80 -2.49 0.11
N GLY A 75 7.35 -2.50 1.33
CA GLY A 75 7.01 -1.57 2.41
C GLY A 75 7.06 -0.09 2.01
N PRO A 76 8.16 0.42 1.42
CA PRO A 76 8.24 1.82 1.00
C PRO A 76 7.21 2.24 -0.06
N ARG A 77 6.65 1.29 -0.81
CA ARG A 77 5.62 1.56 -1.83
C ARG A 77 4.20 1.44 -1.27
N LEU A 78 3.97 0.43 -0.43
CA LEU A 78 2.66 0.14 0.15
C LEU A 78 2.27 1.16 1.24
N LEU A 79 3.21 1.57 2.08
CA LEU A 79 2.92 2.44 3.22
C LEU A 79 2.40 3.83 2.83
N PRO A 80 2.96 4.51 1.81
CA PRO A 80 2.38 5.76 1.32
C PRO A 80 0.95 5.63 0.82
N ILE A 81 0.62 4.52 0.13
CA ILE A 81 -0.73 4.25 -0.36
C ILE A 81 -1.70 4.13 0.83
N LEU A 82 -1.35 3.34 1.85
CA LEU A 82 -2.19 3.16 3.04
C LEU A 82 -2.37 4.46 3.82
N ALA A 83 -1.31 5.27 3.94
CA ALA A 83 -1.38 6.57 4.60
C ALA A 83 -2.25 7.56 3.84
N ALA A 84 -2.10 7.64 2.51
CA ALA A 84 -2.91 8.49 1.66
C ALA A 84 -4.40 8.08 1.71
N LEU A 85 -4.70 6.77 1.64
CA LEU A 85 -6.06 6.25 1.74
C LEU A 85 -6.72 6.63 3.08
N LYS A 86 -5.98 6.55 4.19
CA LYS A 86 -6.47 6.94 5.51
C LYS A 86 -6.89 8.41 5.53
N ASP A 87 -6.11 9.29 4.91
CA ASP A 87 -6.40 10.73 4.89
C ASP A 87 -7.56 11.07 3.94
N THR A 88 -7.85 10.22 2.96
CA THR A 88 -9.04 10.36 2.09
C THR A 88 -10.34 9.86 2.72
N ALA A 89 -10.36 9.37 3.96
CA ALA A 89 -11.56 8.82 4.59
C ALA A 89 -12.73 9.82 4.66
N ALA A 90 -12.46 11.10 4.91
CA ALA A 90 -13.49 12.15 4.90
C ALA A 90 -14.13 12.32 3.50
N PHE A 91 -13.33 12.19 2.44
CA PHE A 91 -13.82 12.24 1.07
C PHE A 91 -14.73 11.05 0.73
N PHE A 92 -14.35 9.84 1.17
CA PHE A 92 -15.21 8.66 1.03
C PHE A 92 -16.55 8.81 1.76
N LEU A 93 -16.56 9.48 2.92
CA LEU A 93 -17.79 9.78 3.65
C LEU A 93 -18.70 10.73 2.85
N VAL A 94 -18.16 11.80 2.27
CA VAL A 94 -18.94 12.71 1.41
C VAL A 94 -19.48 11.96 0.19
N THR A 95 -18.64 11.16 -0.47
CA THR A 95 -19.05 10.35 -1.63
C THR A 95 -20.16 9.36 -1.26
N GLY A 96 -20.03 8.68 -0.11
CA GLY A 96 -21.04 7.76 0.41
C GLY A 96 -22.38 8.46 0.68
N MET A 97 -22.37 9.69 1.19
CA MET A 97 -23.58 10.49 1.38
C MET A 97 -24.23 10.89 0.05
N CYS A 98 -23.44 11.25 -0.97
CA CYS A 98 -23.95 11.54 -2.31
C CYS A 98 -24.60 10.29 -2.96
N VAL A 99 -23.94 9.13 -2.88
CA VAL A 99 -24.46 7.85 -3.39
C VAL A 99 -25.73 7.45 -2.63
N ALA A 100 -25.77 7.61 -1.31
CA ALA A 100 -26.97 7.33 -0.52
C ALA A 100 -28.14 8.27 -0.89
N GLY A 101 -27.87 9.56 -1.10
CA GLY A 101 -28.88 10.53 -1.54
C GLY A 101 -29.45 10.18 -2.93
N ALA A 102 -28.59 9.84 -3.89
CA ALA A 102 -29.01 9.42 -5.22
C ALA A 102 -29.77 8.08 -5.19
N SER A 103 -29.33 7.12 -4.36
CA SER A 103 -30.01 5.83 -4.17
C SER A 103 -31.42 6.02 -3.60
N HIS A 104 -31.56 6.93 -2.64
CA HIS A 104 -32.87 7.28 -2.08
C HIS A 104 -33.76 7.98 -3.12
N GLY A 105 -33.20 8.87 -3.93
CA GLY A 105 -33.92 9.47 -5.07
C GLY A 105 -34.42 8.42 -6.07
N TYR A 106 -33.57 7.46 -6.44
CA TYR A 106 -33.93 6.36 -7.32
C TYR A 106 -35.02 5.47 -6.71
N TYR A 107 -34.89 5.12 -5.43
CA TYR A 107 -35.87 4.32 -4.70
C TYR A 107 -37.27 4.93 -4.75
N ASN A 108 -37.37 6.25 -4.57
CA ASN A 108 -38.64 6.97 -4.60
C ASN A 108 -39.29 7.05 -6.00
N LEU A 109 -38.54 6.75 -7.08
CA LEU A 109 -39.09 6.65 -8.43
C LEU A 109 -39.69 5.27 -8.72
N GLU A 110 -39.47 4.28 -7.84
CA GLU A 110 -40.01 2.90 -7.96
C GLU A 110 -39.74 2.22 -9.30
N LEU A 111 -38.62 2.56 -9.97
CA LEU A 111 -38.29 2.08 -11.32
C LEU A 111 -38.05 0.56 -11.38
N ARG A 112 -37.59 -0.06 -10.29
CA ARG A 112 -37.26 -1.50 -10.24
C ARG A 112 -37.54 -2.11 -8.88
N ASN A 113 -38.23 -3.25 -8.88
CA ASN A 113 -38.65 -3.94 -7.65
C ASN A 113 -37.84 -5.21 -7.33
N GLU A 114 -37.14 -5.78 -8.30
CA GLU A 114 -36.44 -7.06 -8.15
C GLU A 114 -34.94 -6.90 -7.92
N PRO A 115 -34.31 -7.70 -7.02
CA PRO A 115 -34.93 -8.66 -6.08
C PRO A 115 -35.59 -7.98 -4.86
N SER A 116 -35.17 -6.77 -4.51
CA SER A 116 -35.92 -5.87 -3.62
C SER A 116 -35.71 -4.43 -4.07
N PRO A 117 -36.69 -3.53 -3.88
CA PRO A 117 -36.61 -2.19 -4.47
C PRO A 117 -35.44 -1.37 -3.90
N ALA A 118 -35.16 -1.51 -2.59
CA ALA A 118 -34.04 -0.82 -1.94
C ALA A 118 -32.67 -1.34 -2.43
N TYR A 119 -32.52 -2.66 -2.58
CA TYR A 119 -31.27 -3.25 -3.07
C TYR A 119 -31.03 -2.87 -4.53
N ALA A 120 -32.08 -2.93 -5.37
CA ALA A 120 -32.01 -2.53 -6.77
C ALA A 120 -31.58 -1.06 -6.90
N ALA A 121 -32.18 -0.16 -6.12
CA ALA A 121 -31.83 1.26 -6.12
C ALA A 121 -30.36 1.51 -5.74
N VAL A 122 -29.89 0.90 -4.65
CA VAL A 122 -28.50 1.03 -4.21
C VAL A 122 -27.53 0.47 -5.25
N MET A 123 -27.81 -0.71 -5.81
CA MET A 123 -26.93 -1.33 -6.80
C MET A 123 -26.86 -0.54 -8.10
N GLN A 124 -27.97 -0.02 -8.61
CA GLN A 124 -27.96 0.77 -9.84
C GLN A 124 -27.21 2.09 -9.68
N VAL A 125 -27.46 2.80 -8.58
CA VAL A 125 -26.75 4.06 -8.30
C VAL A 125 -25.28 3.83 -7.98
N LEU A 126 -24.92 2.75 -7.28
CA LEU A 126 -23.53 2.41 -7.01
C LEU A 126 -22.79 2.04 -8.31
N ARG A 127 -23.44 1.32 -9.22
CA ARG A 127 -22.87 0.96 -10.53
C ARG A 127 -22.64 2.19 -11.40
N LEU A 128 -23.63 3.09 -11.50
CA LEU A 128 -23.50 4.35 -12.20
C LEU A 128 -22.47 5.29 -11.56
N GLY A 129 -22.61 5.54 -10.25
CA GLY A 129 -21.86 6.57 -9.54
C GLY A 129 -20.41 6.20 -9.22
N ILE A 130 -20.14 4.93 -8.84
CA ILE A 130 -18.78 4.49 -8.45
C ILE A 130 -18.07 3.79 -9.59
N PHE A 131 -18.73 2.89 -10.32
CA PHE A 131 -18.09 2.13 -11.39
C PHE A 131 -18.13 2.85 -12.74
N GLY A 132 -19.04 3.80 -12.93
CA GLY A 132 -19.25 4.46 -14.22
C GLY A 132 -19.74 3.50 -15.31
N ASP A 133 -20.24 2.32 -14.92
CA ASP A 133 -20.83 1.35 -15.82
C ASP A 133 -22.34 1.60 -15.88
N PHE A 134 -22.86 1.81 -17.07
CA PHE A 134 -24.25 2.17 -17.23
C PHE A 134 -24.87 1.66 -18.53
N ASP A 135 -26.09 1.18 -18.38
CA ASP A 135 -27.06 1.02 -19.45
C ASP A 135 -28.29 1.85 -19.06
N MET A 136 -28.65 2.81 -19.92
CA MET A 136 -29.75 3.73 -19.66
C MET A 136 -31.08 2.99 -19.54
N PHE A 137 -31.29 1.94 -20.34
CA PHE A 137 -32.51 1.15 -20.29
C PHE A 137 -32.59 0.36 -18.98
N GLU A 138 -31.45 -0.20 -18.54
CA GLU A 138 -31.38 -0.91 -17.26
C GLU A 138 -31.65 0.02 -16.06
N PHE A 139 -31.20 1.28 -16.15
CA PHE A 139 -31.45 2.31 -15.15
C PHE A 139 -32.92 2.76 -15.11
N GLU A 140 -33.65 2.67 -16.22
CA GLU A 140 -35.10 2.85 -16.24
C GLU A 140 -35.87 1.64 -15.73
N GLY A 141 -35.17 0.55 -15.38
CA GLY A 141 -35.78 -0.71 -14.98
C GLY A 141 -36.31 -1.54 -16.16
N MET A 142 -35.96 -1.17 -17.39
CA MET A 142 -36.39 -1.86 -18.60
C MET A 142 -35.31 -2.85 -19.06
N SER A 143 -35.75 -4.01 -19.55
CA SER A 143 -34.86 -5.02 -20.16
C SER A 143 -35.11 -5.08 -21.66
N PRO A 144 -34.06 -5.14 -22.50
CA PRO A 144 -34.24 -5.25 -23.94
C PRO A 144 -35.01 -6.53 -24.30
N ALA A 145 -36.09 -6.38 -25.07
CA ALA A 145 -36.86 -7.51 -25.53
C ALA A 145 -36.19 -8.13 -26.76
N LEU A 146 -36.01 -9.46 -26.77
CA LEU A 146 -35.51 -10.17 -27.93
C LEU A 146 -36.67 -10.45 -28.88
N HIS A 147 -36.72 -9.75 -30.02
CA HIS A 147 -37.68 -10.04 -31.07
C HIS A 147 -37.08 -11.06 -32.04
N CYS A 148 -37.57 -12.30 -31.98
CA CYS A 148 -37.16 -13.38 -32.89
C CYS A 148 -38.16 -13.45 -34.05
N ASN A 149 -37.72 -13.02 -35.24
CA ASN A 149 -38.57 -13.01 -36.41
C ASN A 149 -38.82 -14.45 -36.90
N SER A 150 -40.08 -14.86 -37.05
CA SER A 150 -40.44 -16.27 -37.24
C SER A 150 -39.88 -16.93 -38.51
N GLY A 151 -39.35 -16.15 -39.46
CA GLY A 151 -38.72 -16.65 -40.69
C GLY A 151 -37.19 -16.67 -40.67
N THR A 152 -36.53 -16.04 -39.70
CA THR A 152 -35.06 -15.95 -39.62
C THR A 152 -34.61 -16.31 -38.23
N GLN A 153 -33.66 -17.24 -38.07
CA GLN A 153 -33.10 -17.65 -36.77
C GLN A 153 -32.29 -16.54 -36.05
N HIS A 154 -32.44 -15.28 -36.48
CA HIS A 154 -31.83 -14.10 -35.88
C HIS A 154 -32.84 -13.40 -34.99
N CYS A 155 -32.54 -13.37 -33.68
CA CYS A 155 -33.23 -12.50 -32.73
C CYS A 155 -32.47 -11.18 -32.65
N GLN A 156 -33.17 -10.06 -32.82
CA GLN A 156 -32.59 -8.73 -32.64
C GLN A 156 -33.12 -8.15 -31.32
N PRO A 157 -32.26 -7.51 -30.51
CA PRO A 157 -32.72 -6.73 -29.37
C PRO A 157 -33.49 -5.52 -29.90
N VAL A 158 -34.70 -5.33 -29.43
CA VAL A 158 -35.53 -4.15 -29.73
C VAL A 158 -35.55 -3.28 -28.48
N ASP A 159 -35.23 -2.01 -28.66
CA ASP A 159 -35.23 -1.03 -27.58
C ASP A 159 -36.66 -0.84 -27.05
N PRO A 160 -36.86 -0.85 -25.73
CA PRO A 160 -38.19 -0.68 -25.13
C PRO A 160 -38.70 0.75 -25.31
N GLU A 161 -40.03 0.92 -25.35
CA GLU A 161 -40.66 2.25 -25.36
C GLU A 161 -40.41 2.98 -24.03
N PRO A 162 -40.22 4.31 -24.05
CA PRO A 162 -39.88 5.08 -22.84
C PRO A 162 -40.99 4.99 -21.78
N GLY A 163 -40.58 4.73 -20.54
CA GLY A 163 -41.50 4.65 -19.39
C GLY A 163 -42.09 6.00 -18.96
N PRO A 164 -43.12 6.02 -18.10
CA PRO A 164 -43.77 7.25 -17.64
C PRO A 164 -42.83 8.18 -16.84
N ALA A 165 -41.81 7.61 -16.18
CA ALA A 165 -40.81 8.34 -15.41
C ALA A 165 -39.52 8.65 -16.20
N TYR A 166 -39.53 8.52 -17.53
CA TYR A 166 -38.39 8.69 -18.43
C TYR A 166 -37.56 9.95 -18.13
N VAL A 167 -38.23 11.10 -18.05
CA VAL A 167 -37.56 12.40 -17.83
C VAL A 167 -36.90 12.46 -16.45
N SER A 168 -37.58 11.99 -15.39
CA SER A 168 -37.04 11.99 -14.03
C SER A 168 -35.86 11.04 -13.87
N ALA A 169 -35.94 9.86 -14.49
CA ALA A 169 -34.84 8.89 -14.53
C ALA A 169 -33.61 9.47 -15.23
N HIS A 170 -33.80 10.14 -16.38
CA HIS A 170 -32.72 10.80 -17.12
C HIS A 170 -32.07 11.93 -16.33
N VAL A 171 -32.86 12.79 -15.67
CA VAL A 171 -32.30 13.86 -14.83
C VAL A 171 -31.47 13.28 -13.69
N LEU A 172 -31.98 12.25 -13.01
CA LEU A 172 -31.25 11.57 -11.93
C LEU A 172 -29.98 10.88 -12.46
N PHE A 173 -30.05 10.28 -13.65
CA PHE A 173 -28.95 9.65 -14.34
C PHE A 173 -27.83 10.65 -14.64
N TYR A 174 -28.13 11.78 -15.29
CA TYR A 174 -27.13 12.80 -15.63
C TYR A 174 -26.55 13.48 -14.39
N MET A 175 -27.38 13.78 -13.39
CA MET A 175 -26.91 14.36 -12.12
C MET A 175 -25.97 13.41 -11.37
N THR A 176 -26.28 12.11 -11.36
CA THR A 176 -25.43 11.11 -10.71
C THR A 176 -24.16 10.85 -11.52
N GLY A 177 -24.27 10.64 -12.84
CA GLY A 177 -23.14 10.39 -13.72
C GLY A 177 -22.16 11.56 -13.79
N PHE A 178 -22.65 12.78 -13.99
CA PHE A 178 -21.79 13.96 -14.02
C PHE A 178 -21.30 14.33 -12.61
N GLY A 179 -22.21 14.38 -11.63
CA GLY A 179 -21.90 14.83 -10.28
C GLY A 179 -21.04 13.86 -9.48
N VAL A 180 -21.43 12.58 -9.45
CA VAL A 180 -20.70 11.55 -8.69
C VAL A 180 -19.56 11.01 -9.54
N THR A 181 -19.84 10.47 -10.72
CA THR A 181 -18.81 9.74 -11.49
C THR A 181 -17.73 10.68 -12.03
N ILE A 182 -18.10 11.77 -12.71
CA ILE A 182 -17.10 12.65 -13.33
C ILE A 182 -16.45 13.58 -12.29
N LEU A 183 -17.23 14.34 -11.51
CA LEU A 183 -16.65 15.32 -10.59
C LEU A 183 -15.98 14.65 -9.38
N LEU A 184 -16.64 13.72 -8.68
CA LEU A 184 -16.05 13.12 -7.48
C LEU A 184 -14.88 12.18 -7.82
N MET A 185 -14.91 11.41 -8.92
CA MET A 185 -13.78 10.54 -9.27
C MET A 185 -12.53 11.36 -9.65
N ASN A 186 -12.69 12.44 -10.42
CA ASN A 186 -11.57 13.32 -10.76
C ASN A 186 -11.01 14.04 -9.52
N LEU A 187 -11.88 14.47 -8.62
CA LEU A 187 -11.48 15.07 -7.35
C LEU A 187 -10.75 14.05 -6.45
N LEU A 188 -11.24 12.80 -6.39
CA LEU A 188 -10.60 11.70 -5.66
C LEU A 188 -9.18 11.46 -6.17
N VAL A 189 -8.98 11.38 -7.49
CA VAL A 189 -7.66 11.22 -8.09
C VAL A 189 -6.74 12.39 -7.73
N GLY A 190 -7.25 13.62 -7.76
CA GLY A 190 -6.48 14.81 -7.36
C GLY A 190 -6.03 14.77 -5.89
N VAL A 191 -6.95 14.51 -4.96
CA VAL A 191 -6.65 14.45 -3.53
C VAL A 191 -5.76 13.26 -3.19
N LEU A 192 -6.04 12.08 -3.76
CA LEU A 192 -5.23 10.90 -3.54
C LEU A 192 -3.81 11.09 -4.09
N GLY A 193 -3.66 11.71 -5.27
CA GLY A 193 -2.37 12.05 -5.86
C GLY A 193 -1.55 12.99 -4.98
N GLN A 194 -2.15 14.11 -4.54
CA GLN A 194 -1.47 15.07 -3.66
C GLN A 194 -1.06 14.45 -2.31
N ASN A 195 -1.91 13.63 -1.71
CA ASN A 195 -1.61 12.93 -0.46
C ASN A 195 -0.55 11.84 -0.67
N PHE A 196 -0.61 11.12 -1.80
CA PHE A 196 0.37 10.10 -2.14
C PHE A 196 1.76 10.70 -2.30
N GLU A 197 1.92 11.80 -3.04
CA GLU A 197 3.20 12.50 -3.19
C GLU A 197 3.77 12.93 -1.82
N LEU A 198 2.92 13.49 -0.95
CA LEU A 198 3.30 13.87 0.42
C LEU A 198 3.86 12.69 1.21
N TYR A 199 3.22 11.53 1.13
CA TYR A 199 3.64 10.34 1.86
C TYR A 199 4.77 9.58 1.18
N GLN A 200 4.91 9.69 -0.14
CA GLN A 200 6.01 9.12 -0.90
C GLN A 200 7.34 9.75 -0.49
N ASP A 201 7.36 11.08 -0.30
CA ASP A 201 8.52 11.80 0.25
C ASP A 201 8.89 11.33 1.66
N ARG A 202 7.94 10.76 2.42
CA ARG A 202 8.13 10.25 3.79
C ARG A 202 8.22 8.72 3.86
N SER A 203 8.29 8.04 2.72
CA SER A 203 8.15 6.59 2.62
C SER A 203 9.19 5.82 3.43
N GLU A 204 10.45 6.27 3.44
CA GLU A 204 11.53 5.65 4.23
C GLU A 204 11.29 5.73 5.74
N ILE A 205 10.88 6.91 6.23
CA ILE A 205 10.58 7.13 7.64
C ILE A 205 9.39 6.26 8.07
N LEU A 206 8.33 6.23 7.26
CA LEU A 206 7.17 5.37 7.48
C LEU A 206 7.58 3.89 7.52
N PHE A 207 8.44 3.48 6.59
CA PHE A 207 8.94 2.11 6.50
C PHE A 207 9.73 1.71 7.74
N HIS A 208 10.72 2.51 8.16
CA HIS A 208 11.51 2.20 9.36
C HIS A 208 10.65 2.13 10.62
N ARG A 209 9.67 3.03 10.75
CA ARG A 209 8.72 3.00 11.88
C ARG A 209 7.84 1.76 11.85
N ALA A 210 7.26 1.43 10.69
CA ALA A 210 6.41 0.25 10.51
C ALA A 210 7.20 -1.04 10.75
N ARG A 211 8.43 -1.13 10.25
CA ARG A 211 9.32 -2.28 10.45
C ARG A 211 9.71 -2.42 11.91
N ALA A 212 10.06 -1.34 12.61
CA ALA A 212 10.35 -1.39 14.04
C ALA A 212 9.13 -1.87 14.85
N LYS A 213 7.92 -1.35 14.55
CA LYS A 213 6.67 -1.81 15.18
C LYS A 213 6.43 -3.30 14.92
N PHE A 214 6.60 -3.74 13.68
CA PHE A 214 6.47 -5.15 13.30
C PHE A 214 7.45 -6.07 14.04
N LEU A 215 8.72 -5.66 14.18
CA LEU A 215 9.71 -6.42 14.94
C LEU A 215 9.35 -6.52 16.44
N LEU A 216 8.82 -5.44 17.02
CA LEU A 216 8.34 -5.44 18.40
C LEU A 216 7.11 -6.35 18.58
N GLU A 217 6.19 -6.34 17.63
CA GLU A 217 5.03 -7.25 17.60
C GLU A 217 5.47 -8.71 17.50
N LEU A 218 6.45 -9.03 16.63
CA LEU A 218 7.03 -10.37 16.53
C LEU A 218 7.69 -10.82 17.85
N ARG A 219 8.42 -9.91 18.51
CA ARG A 219 9.09 -10.20 19.81
C ARG A 219 8.10 -10.54 20.92
N LYS A 220 6.89 -9.99 20.90
CA LYS A 220 5.85 -10.23 21.92
C LYS A 220 5.12 -11.56 21.77
N ARG A 221 5.31 -12.29 20.67
CA ARG A 221 4.55 -13.52 20.42
C ARG A 221 4.95 -14.63 21.40
N PRO A 222 3.98 -15.45 21.86
CA PRO A 222 4.20 -16.49 22.87
C PRO A 222 5.05 -17.66 22.38
N TRP A 223 5.42 -17.72 21.10
CA TRP A 223 6.30 -18.74 20.51
C TRP A 223 7.74 -18.70 21.01
N ARG A 224 8.07 -17.89 22.03
CA ARG A 224 9.27 -18.12 22.83
C ARG A 224 9.04 -19.37 23.68
N PRO A 225 9.68 -20.52 23.38
CA PRO A 225 9.58 -21.66 24.26
C PRO A 225 10.05 -21.25 25.67
N GLY A 226 9.14 -21.47 26.61
CA GLY A 226 9.31 -21.60 28.05
C GLY A 226 10.54 -20.94 28.70
N GLY A 227 10.27 -19.90 29.48
CA GLY A 227 10.80 -19.92 30.85
C GLY A 227 12.16 -19.28 31.09
N SER A 228 12.54 -18.22 30.36
CA SER A 228 13.29 -17.19 31.09
C SER A 228 12.30 -16.58 32.07
N LYS A 229 12.19 -17.16 33.27
CA LYS A 229 11.75 -16.41 34.46
C LYS A 229 12.38 -15.05 34.30
N GLU A 230 11.54 -14.03 34.25
CA GLU A 230 11.91 -12.63 34.10
C GLU A 230 12.91 -12.33 35.23
N GLU A 231 14.20 -12.56 34.96
CA GLU A 231 15.29 -12.22 35.87
C GLU A 231 15.20 -10.70 36.00
N ASN A 232 14.83 -10.26 37.20
CA ASN A 232 14.65 -8.88 37.60
C ASN A 232 15.55 -7.93 36.80
N PRO A 233 15.00 -6.88 36.14
CA PRO A 233 15.78 -5.91 35.36
C PRO A 233 16.70 -5.01 36.21
N GLY A 234 16.96 -5.37 37.47
CA GLY A 234 17.68 -4.56 38.46
C GLY A 234 19.18 -4.78 38.56
N TYR A 235 19.79 -5.74 37.84
CA TYR A 235 21.24 -5.92 37.91
C TYR A 235 21.90 -6.05 36.53
N PRO A 236 22.90 -5.21 36.21
CA PRO A 236 23.76 -5.43 35.05
C PRO A 236 24.60 -6.67 35.35
N ARG A 237 24.20 -7.83 34.82
CA ARG A 237 25.00 -9.04 34.90
C ARG A 237 26.24 -8.84 34.04
N SER A 238 27.31 -8.48 34.73
CA SER A 238 28.67 -8.47 34.22
C SER A 238 28.99 -9.80 33.54
N ARG A 239 29.72 -9.70 32.43
CA ARG A 239 30.38 -10.79 31.72
C ARG A 239 31.43 -11.48 32.60
N TYR A 240 31.00 -12.26 33.58
CA TYR A 240 31.84 -13.25 34.26
C TYR A 240 31.07 -14.56 34.36
N LEU A 241 30.85 -15.20 33.21
CA LEU A 241 30.50 -16.62 33.17
C LEU A 241 31.19 -17.31 31.99
N LEU A 242 32.50 -17.06 31.89
CA LEU A 242 33.46 -18.02 31.40
C LEU A 242 34.52 -18.07 32.50
N ILE A 243 34.90 -19.27 32.94
CA ILE A 243 35.73 -19.57 34.11
C ILE A 243 34.94 -19.60 35.43
N LEU A 244 34.05 -20.57 35.56
CA LEU A 244 34.06 -21.49 36.71
C LEU A 244 33.29 -22.73 36.26
N GLY A 245 34.06 -23.73 35.87
CA GLY A 245 33.56 -25.08 35.79
C GLY A 245 33.21 -25.60 37.19
N ASN A 246 32.54 -26.74 37.15
CA ASN A 246 32.25 -27.67 38.22
C ASN A 246 31.00 -27.44 39.07
N GLU A 247 30.11 -28.42 38.90
CA GLU A 247 29.31 -29.05 39.95
C GLU A 247 28.08 -28.30 40.44
N VAL A 248 27.10 -28.19 39.55
CA VAL A 248 25.70 -28.28 39.98
C VAL A 248 25.04 -29.38 39.16
N GLY A 249 24.64 -30.45 39.85
CA GLY A 249 24.01 -31.65 39.28
C GLY A 249 22.77 -31.30 38.48
N VAL A 250 22.93 -31.24 37.16
CA VAL A 250 21.84 -31.34 36.20
C VAL A 250 21.60 -32.83 36.02
N ASP A 251 20.40 -33.30 36.37
CA ASP A 251 19.98 -34.68 36.17
C ASP A 251 20.36 -35.16 34.76
N PRO A 252 20.91 -36.38 34.61
CA PRO A 252 21.42 -36.85 33.34
C PRO A 252 20.33 -36.77 32.27
N PRO A 253 20.68 -36.32 31.05
CA PRO A 253 19.73 -36.20 29.96
C PRO A 253 19.09 -37.57 29.72
N VAL A 254 17.76 -37.54 29.56
CA VAL A 254 16.89 -38.58 29.03
C VAL A 254 17.67 -39.69 28.30
N SER A 255 17.57 -40.92 28.82
CA SER A 255 18.05 -42.18 28.23
C SER A 255 18.42 -42.08 26.75
N GLY A 256 19.71 -42.23 26.43
CA GLY A 256 20.27 -42.05 25.07
C GLY A 256 19.57 -42.88 23.98
N CYS A 257 18.80 -43.91 24.34
CA CYS A 257 18.02 -44.71 23.40
C CYS A 257 16.89 -43.91 22.71
N ALA A 258 16.18 -43.03 23.43
CA ALA A 258 15.10 -42.24 22.84
C ALA A 258 15.62 -41.20 21.84
N THR A 259 16.78 -40.61 22.13
CA THR A 259 17.43 -39.62 21.25
C THR A 259 17.87 -40.24 19.93
N CYS A 260 18.39 -41.48 19.95
CA CYS A 260 18.82 -42.19 18.74
C CYS A 260 17.67 -42.48 17.76
N ILE A 261 16.45 -42.71 18.26
CA ILE A 261 15.27 -43.01 17.43
C ILE A 261 14.59 -41.73 16.93
N LEU A 262 14.50 -40.70 17.77
CA LEU A 262 13.78 -39.46 17.42
C LEU A 262 14.54 -38.61 16.40
N LEU A 263 15.87 -38.60 16.44
CA LEU A 263 16.71 -37.77 15.58
C LEU A 263 16.53 -38.06 14.07
N PRO A 264 16.53 -39.32 13.58
CA PRO A 264 16.26 -39.61 12.18
C PRO A 264 14.81 -39.27 11.77
N ILE A 265 13.83 -39.47 12.65
CA ILE A 265 12.42 -39.13 12.36
C ILE A 265 12.26 -37.63 12.18
N ILE A 266 12.82 -36.82 13.08
CA ILE A 266 12.81 -35.36 12.98
C ILE A 266 13.55 -34.91 11.72
N PHE A 267 14.71 -35.52 11.43
CA PHE A 267 15.47 -35.20 10.24
C PHE A 267 14.65 -35.47 8.97
N VAL A 268 14.00 -36.63 8.85
CA VAL A 268 13.14 -36.96 7.69
C VAL A 268 11.93 -36.02 7.60
N CYS A 269 11.28 -35.71 8.73
CA CYS A 269 10.12 -34.81 8.76
C CYS A 269 10.44 -33.39 8.26
N PHE A 270 11.63 -32.88 8.58
CA PHE A 270 12.02 -31.50 8.27
C PHE A 270 13.12 -31.38 7.20
N MET A 271 13.63 -32.47 6.64
CA MET A 271 14.64 -32.46 5.58
C MET A 271 14.27 -31.51 4.43
N PRO A 272 13.00 -31.45 3.96
CA PRO A 272 12.62 -30.51 2.91
C PRO A 272 12.83 -29.03 3.28
N LEU A 273 12.90 -28.68 4.56
CA LEU A 273 13.20 -27.32 5.03
C LEU A 273 14.70 -27.01 5.06
N TYR A 274 15.58 -28.00 4.98
CA TYR A 274 17.04 -27.83 4.98
C TYR A 274 17.54 -26.84 3.91
N PRO A 275 17.17 -26.94 2.61
CA PRO A 275 17.61 -25.98 1.60
C PRO A 275 17.09 -24.55 1.85
N ILE A 276 15.96 -24.41 2.56
CA ILE A 276 15.33 -23.13 2.87
C ILE A 276 16.05 -22.44 4.02
N LEU A 277 16.23 -23.14 5.14
CA LEU A 277 16.81 -22.60 6.36
C LEU A 277 18.34 -22.49 6.25
N GLY A 278 18.97 -23.44 5.57
CA GLY A 278 20.41 -23.64 5.50
C GLY A 278 21.00 -24.21 6.80
N LYS A 279 22.23 -24.71 6.70
CA LYS A 279 22.92 -25.46 7.77
C LYS A 279 22.91 -24.75 9.13
N GLU A 280 23.25 -23.46 9.14
CA GLU A 280 23.38 -22.67 10.38
C GLU A 280 22.07 -22.49 11.15
N ARG A 281 20.92 -22.50 10.45
CA ARG A 281 19.60 -22.27 11.06
C ARG A 281 18.81 -23.56 11.28
N PHE A 282 19.06 -24.59 10.47
CA PHE A 282 18.37 -25.86 10.58
C PHE A 282 18.69 -26.57 11.90
N ARG A 283 19.95 -26.55 12.32
CA ARG A 283 20.39 -27.18 13.57
C ARG A 283 19.68 -26.61 14.82
N PRO A 284 19.70 -25.28 15.10
CA PRO A 284 19.02 -24.75 16.29
C PRO A 284 17.51 -24.98 16.24
N PHE A 285 16.89 -24.96 15.05
CA PHE A 285 15.48 -25.31 14.90
C PHE A 285 15.20 -26.77 15.33
N THR A 286 16.00 -27.74 14.88
CA THR A 286 15.83 -29.13 15.30
C THR A 286 16.10 -29.35 16.79
N GLU A 287 17.07 -28.63 17.37
CA GLU A 287 17.37 -28.67 18.80
C GLU A 287 16.21 -28.10 19.64
N GLU A 288 15.54 -27.06 19.15
CA GLU A 288 14.37 -26.45 19.79
C GLU A 288 13.15 -27.37 19.77
N VAL A 289 12.88 -28.05 18.64
CA VAL A 289 11.82 -29.07 18.54
C VAL A 289 12.11 -30.24 19.49
N LEU A 290 13.36 -30.70 19.57
CA LEU A 290 13.81 -31.75 20.48
C LEU A 290 13.66 -31.37 21.96
N SER A 291 13.75 -30.08 22.29
CA SER A 291 13.59 -29.59 23.67
C SER A 291 12.15 -29.80 24.20
N TYR A 292 11.16 -29.87 23.31
CA TYR A 292 9.76 -30.00 23.69
C TYR A 292 9.33 -31.47 23.80
N ARG A 293 9.50 -32.08 25.00
CA ARG A 293 9.21 -33.52 25.24
C ARG A 293 7.82 -33.96 24.77
N GLY A 294 6.76 -33.17 25.01
CA GLY A 294 5.40 -33.50 24.55
C GLY A 294 5.22 -33.39 23.03
N GLY A 295 6.05 -32.57 22.37
CA GLY A 295 6.02 -32.37 20.93
C GLY A 295 6.63 -33.55 20.17
N CYS A 296 7.69 -34.17 20.71
CA CYS A 296 8.34 -35.31 20.08
C CYS A 296 7.38 -36.51 19.89
N THR A 297 6.54 -36.83 20.87
CA THR A 297 5.56 -37.92 20.76
C THR A 297 4.48 -37.62 19.71
N LEU A 298 3.97 -36.39 19.69
CA LEU A 298 3.00 -35.94 18.68
C LEU A 298 3.63 -35.96 17.28
N LEU A 299 4.90 -35.60 17.16
CA LEU A 299 5.64 -35.58 15.91
C LEU A 299 5.84 -36.98 15.34
N VAL A 300 6.09 -37.99 16.18
CA VAL A 300 6.16 -39.39 15.72
C VAL A 300 4.80 -39.85 15.19
N LEU A 301 3.71 -39.55 15.89
CA LEU A 301 2.35 -39.92 15.48
C LEU A 301 1.91 -39.20 14.19
N CYS A 302 2.34 -37.95 14.01
CA CYS A 302 1.95 -37.12 12.87
C CYS A 302 3.07 -36.98 11.81
N ALA A 303 4.10 -37.82 11.86
CA ALA A 303 5.27 -37.74 10.97
C ALA A 303 4.91 -37.63 9.47
N PRO A 304 4.00 -38.45 8.89
CA PRO A 304 3.66 -38.32 7.47
C PRO A 304 3.02 -36.98 7.13
N ILE A 305 2.23 -36.40 8.04
CA ILE A 305 1.63 -35.07 7.85
C ILE A 305 2.73 -34.01 7.84
N PHE A 306 3.71 -34.08 8.76
CA PHE A 306 4.83 -33.15 8.78
C PHE A 306 5.71 -33.24 7.53
N VAL A 307 5.99 -34.44 7.03
CA VAL A 307 6.71 -34.65 5.75
C VAL A 307 5.94 -34.06 4.58
N ALA A 308 4.62 -34.29 4.49
CA ALA A 308 3.79 -33.74 3.43
C ALA A 308 3.76 -32.21 3.49
N LEU A 309 3.58 -31.62 4.68
CA LEU A 309 3.57 -30.18 4.88
C LEU A 309 4.93 -29.54 4.58
N SER A 310 6.04 -30.13 5.03
CA SER A 310 7.38 -29.60 4.78
C SER A 310 7.76 -29.69 3.30
N THR A 311 7.37 -30.77 2.62
CA THR A 311 7.55 -30.94 1.16
C THR A 311 6.69 -29.95 0.38
N CYS A 312 5.42 -29.77 0.76
CA CYS A 312 4.53 -28.78 0.16
C CYS A 312 5.10 -27.36 0.33
N PHE A 313 5.61 -27.05 1.52
CA PHE A 313 6.27 -25.78 1.79
C PHE A 313 7.52 -25.58 0.92
N LEU A 314 8.33 -26.62 0.71
CA LEU A 314 9.48 -26.58 -0.22
C LEU A 314 9.05 -26.32 -1.67
N LEU A 315 7.99 -26.98 -2.14
CA LEU A 315 7.46 -26.76 -3.48
C LEU A 315 6.96 -25.32 -3.64
N ILE A 316 6.19 -24.81 -2.68
CA ILE A 316 5.74 -23.41 -2.68
C ILE A 316 6.94 -22.47 -2.65
N TYR A 317 7.95 -22.74 -1.82
CA TYR A 317 9.16 -21.93 -1.74
C TYR A 317 9.94 -21.92 -3.08
N ALA A 318 10.04 -23.06 -3.74
CA ALA A 318 10.67 -23.17 -5.06
C ALA A 318 9.88 -22.40 -6.13
N LEU A 319 8.55 -22.53 -6.15
CA LEU A 319 7.66 -21.79 -7.06
C LEU A 319 7.76 -20.28 -6.85
N LEU A 320 7.72 -19.82 -5.59
CA LEU A 320 7.91 -18.41 -5.26
C LEU A 320 9.30 -17.90 -5.61
N GLY A 321 10.32 -18.77 -5.55
CA GLY A 321 11.69 -18.46 -5.94
C GLY A 321 11.86 -18.11 -7.43
N PHE A 322 10.92 -18.50 -8.31
CA PHE A 322 10.91 -18.05 -9.70
C PHE A 322 10.55 -16.57 -9.83
N VAL A 323 9.71 -16.05 -8.94
CA VAL A 323 9.22 -14.67 -8.96
C VAL A 323 10.05 -13.77 -8.04
N PHE A 324 10.46 -14.29 -6.88
CA PHE A 324 11.12 -13.55 -5.83
C PHE A 324 12.58 -13.99 -5.66
N ARG A 325 13.45 -13.05 -5.28
CA ARG A 325 14.83 -13.39 -4.93
C ARG A 325 14.86 -14.34 -3.72
N PHE A 326 15.46 -15.52 -3.89
CA PHE A 326 15.60 -16.54 -2.84
C PHE A 326 16.17 -15.99 -1.52
N GLN A 327 17.08 -15.02 -1.56
CA GLN A 327 17.61 -14.38 -0.35
C GLN A 327 16.53 -13.66 0.45
N GLY A 328 15.62 -12.95 -0.21
CA GLY A 328 14.50 -12.27 0.42
C GLY A 328 13.48 -13.25 0.98
N LEU A 329 13.15 -14.29 0.21
CA LEU A 329 12.24 -15.36 0.65
C LEU A 329 12.79 -16.08 1.90
N ARG A 330 14.08 -16.45 1.88
CA ARG A 330 14.78 -17.05 3.02
C ARG A 330 14.78 -16.14 4.25
N PHE A 331 15.00 -14.83 4.05
CA PHE A 331 14.94 -13.85 5.12
C PHE A 331 13.54 -13.77 5.73
N ALA A 332 12.48 -13.73 4.91
CA ALA A 332 11.10 -13.71 5.35
C ALA A 332 10.75 -14.97 6.17
N VAL A 333 11.06 -16.18 5.65
CA VAL A 333 10.81 -17.44 6.36
C VAL A 333 11.55 -17.48 7.70
N SER A 334 12.83 -17.08 7.71
CA SER A 334 13.60 -17.08 8.95
C SER A 334 13.06 -16.08 9.98
N THR A 335 12.61 -14.91 9.50
CA THR A 335 11.95 -13.89 10.32
C THR A 335 10.64 -14.41 10.92
N THR A 336 9.84 -15.17 10.15
CA THR A 336 8.61 -15.79 10.67
C THR A 336 8.87 -16.83 11.75
N LEU A 337 10.02 -17.51 11.69
CA LEU A 337 10.49 -18.44 12.73
C LEU A 337 11.17 -17.73 13.91
N GLY A 338 11.23 -16.40 13.92
CA GLY A 338 11.87 -15.61 14.99
C GLY A 338 13.41 -15.60 14.96
N LEU A 339 14.01 -16.06 13.87
CA LEU A 339 15.46 -16.06 13.65
C LEU A 339 15.87 -14.79 12.88
N PHE A 340 16.75 -13.98 13.46
CA PHE A 340 17.19 -12.70 12.88
C PHE A 340 18.69 -12.68 12.54
N GLY A 341 19.06 -11.85 11.56
CA GLY A 341 20.45 -11.63 11.17
C GLY A 341 21.11 -12.77 10.39
N TYR A 342 22.36 -12.53 9.95
CA TYR A 342 23.15 -13.51 9.19
C TYR A 342 23.49 -14.74 10.02
N GLN A 343 23.72 -14.56 11.33
CA GLN A 343 24.11 -15.60 12.28
C GLN A 343 22.91 -16.32 12.93
N GLY A 344 21.66 -15.96 12.60
CA GLY A 344 20.48 -16.57 13.22
C GLY A 344 20.36 -16.23 14.71
N THR A 345 20.80 -15.03 15.11
CA THR A 345 20.62 -14.55 16.48
C THR A 345 19.13 -14.47 16.82
N LYS A 346 18.80 -14.80 18.07
CA LYS A 346 17.41 -14.75 18.53
C LYS A 346 16.90 -13.31 18.47
N ALA A 347 15.64 -13.12 18.07
CA ALA A 347 14.99 -11.80 18.04
C ALA A 347 15.16 -11.00 19.35
N GLY A 348 15.24 -11.72 20.48
CA GLY A 348 15.43 -11.14 21.81
C GLY A 348 16.77 -10.45 22.04
N GLU A 349 17.81 -10.89 21.34
CA GLU A 349 19.19 -10.43 21.50
C GLU A 349 19.51 -9.29 20.52
N CYS A 350 18.65 -9.06 19.52
CA CYS A 350 18.78 -7.94 18.61
C CYS A 350 18.61 -6.61 19.37
N ARG A 351 19.69 -5.86 19.50
CA ARG A 351 19.66 -4.46 19.93
C ARG A 351 19.28 -3.59 18.73
N ILE A 352 18.07 -3.02 18.77
CA ILE A 352 17.64 -2.04 17.79
C ILE A 352 18.17 -0.69 18.24
N TRP A 353 19.17 -0.16 17.54
CA TRP A 353 19.64 1.19 17.73
C TRP A 353 18.70 2.12 16.97
N LEU A 354 17.89 2.89 17.70
CA LEU A 354 17.02 3.91 17.10
C LEU A 354 17.74 5.25 17.19
N LEU A 355 18.29 5.72 16.08
CA LEU A 355 18.79 7.08 15.98
C LEU A 355 17.59 8.01 15.72
N CYS A 356 16.93 8.47 16.77
CA CYS A 356 15.95 9.54 16.66
C CYS A 356 16.69 10.85 16.41
N ARG A 357 16.86 11.25 15.14
CA ARG A 357 17.12 12.66 14.85
C ARG A 357 15.86 13.43 15.22
N LYS A 358 16.02 14.52 15.99
CA LYS A 358 15.00 15.57 16.09
C LYS A 358 14.97 16.27 14.73
N GLU A 359 14.23 15.70 13.80
CA GLU A 359 13.88 16.43 12.59
C GLU A 359 12.94 17.56 12.99
N ALA A 360 13.14 18.73 12.38
CA ALA A 360 12.20 19.82 12.46
C ALA A 360 10.79 19.30 12.09
N PRO A 361 9.71 19.77 12.74
CA PRO A 361 8.35 19.36 12.40
C PRO A 361 8.16 19.50 10.88
N VAL A 362 7.49 18.54 10.26
CA VAL A 362 7.50 18.45 8.79
C VAL A 362 6.87 19.67 8.12
N ASP A 363 6.03 20.40 8.84
CA ASP A 363 5.47 21.67 8.39
C ASP A 363 6.55 22.76 8.24
N GLU A 364 7.60 22.74 9.07
CA GLU A 364 8.78 23.60 8.90
C GLU A 364 9.60 23.18 7.69
N VAL A 365 9.85 21.88 7.47
CA VAL A 365 10.62 21.43 6.29
C VAL A 365 9.87 21.72 5.00
N ARG A 366 8.54 21.55 5.00
CA ARG A 366 7.69 21.90 3.85
C ARG A 366 7.66 23.41 3.62
N SER A 367 7.57 24.19 4.70
CA SER A 367 7.71 25.65 4.66
C SER A 367 9.05 26.08 4.06
N VAL A 368 10.17 25.46 4.48
CA VAL A 368 11.50 25.75 3.91
C VAL A 368 11.58 25.35 2.46
N ARG A 369 11.04 24.19 2.05
CA ARG A 369 11.05 23.76 0.64
C ARG A 369 10.20 24.70 -0.22
N THR A 370 9.03 25.11 0.26
CA THR A 370 8.16 26.05 -0.45
C THR A 370 8.78 27.44 -0.50
N ALA A 371 9.37 27.92 0.58
CA ALA A 371 10.12 29.17 0.63
C ALA A 371 11.31 29.15 -0.34
N LEU A 372 12.11 28.07 -0.33
CA LEU A 372 13.24 27.89 -1.23
C LEU A 372 12.80 27.80 -2.69
N LYS A 373 11.71 27.08 -2.98
CA LYS A 373 11.14 27.01 -4.33
C LYS A 373 10.67 28.38 -4.81
N THR A 374 10.05 29.15 -3.93
CA THR A 374 9.58 30.52 -4.21
C THR A 374 10.77 31.44 -4.46
N ASP A 375 11.82 31.36 -3.64
CA ASP A 375 13.06 32.14 -3.79
C ASP A 375 13.80 31.75 -5.08
N MET A 376 13.91 30.47 -5.41
CA MET A 376 14.47 30.01 -6.68
C MET A 376 13.66 30.51 -7.89
N GLN A 377 12.33 30.47 -7.83
CA GLN A 377 11.48 31.01 -8.90
C GLN A 377 11.63 32.53 -9.03
N GLU A 378 11.78 33.24 -7.92
CA GLU A 378 12.04 34.68 -7.93
C GLU A 378 13.42 35.00 -8.52
N GLN A 379 14.45 34.22 -8.17
CA GLN A 379 15.78 34.35 -8.77
C GLN A 379 15.79 34.03 -10.26
N MET A 380 15.06 33.00 -10.70
CA MET A 380 14.90 32.69 -12.12
C MET A 380 14.24 33.85 -12.87
N LYS A 381 13.12 34.39 -12.36
CA LYS A 381 12.47 35.56 -12.96
C LYS A 381 13.39 36.78 -13.03
N LYS A 382 14.19 37.03 -11.98
CA LYS A 382 15.20 38.11 -11.98
C LYS A 382 16.30 37.87 -13.01
N GLN A 383 16.74 36.63 -13.20
CA GLN A 383 17.72 36.29 -14.24
C GLN A 383 17.14 36.45 -15.65
N GLU A 384 15.92 35.98 -15.88
CA GLU A 384 15.21 36.17 -17.15
C GLU A 384 15.06 37.66 -17.50
N ALA A 385 14.61 38.48 -16.55
CA ALA A 385 14.51 39.93 -16.75
C ALA A 385 15.85 40.58 -17.13
N ARG A 386 16.95 40.21 -16.45
CA ARG A 386 18.31 40.70 -16.78
C ARG A 386 18.79 40.24 -18.15
N ILE A 387 18.42 39.04 -18.58
CA ILE A 387 18.78 38.53 -19.92
C ILE A 387 18.01 39.31 -20.99
N VAL A 388 16.70 39.54 -20.79
CA VAL A 388 15.87 40.33 -21.70
C VAL A 388 16.41 41.75 -21.83
N GLU A 389 16.70 42.43 -20.72
CA GLU A 389 17.27 43.78 -20.73
C GLU A 389 18.61 43.87 -21.49
N ARG A 390 19.49 42.88 -21.32
CA ARG A 390 20.76 42.81 -22.08
C ARG A 390 20.55 42.57 -23.56
N LEU A 391 19.54 41.80 -23.93
CA LEU A 391 19.20 41.53 -25.33
C LEU A 391 18.60 42.78 -26.00
N GLU A 392 17.72 43.49 -25.30
CA GLU A 392 17.14 44.76 -25.76
C GLU A 392 18.23 45.81 -25.98
N LYS A 393 19.14 45.99 -25.01
CA LYS A 393 20.27 46.93 -25.16
C LYS A 393 21.16 46.57 -26.35
N LYS A 394 21.51 45.29 -26.52
CA LYS A 394 22.29 44.84 -27.69
C LYS A 394 21.54 45.05 -29.01
N HIS A 395 20.22 44.92 -28.99
CA HIS A 395 19.39 45.17 -30.17
C HIS A 395 19.39 46.67 -30.51
N GLU A 396 19.25 47.55 -29.53
CA GLU A 396 19.35 49.00 -29.72
C GLU A 396 20.72 49.42 -30.25
N GLU A 397 21.81 48.92 -29.66
CA GLU A 397 23.19 49.16 -30.12
C GLU A 397 23.37 48.76 -31.60
N LYS A 398 22.92 47.55 -31.97
CA LYS A 398 22.95 47.10 -33.37
C LYS A 398 22.05 47.92 -34.30
N CYS A 399 20.93 48.42 -33.79
CA CYS A 399 20.03 49.27 -34.57
C CYS A 399 20.68 50.62 -34.88
N GLU A 400 21.40 51.21 -33.92
CA GLU A 400 22.18 52.43 -34.13
C GLU A 400 23.39 52.20 -35.06
N GLU A 401 24.11 51.08 -34.93
CA GLU A 401 25.17 50.70 -35.88
C GLU A 401 24.63 50.59 -37.32
N LEU A 402 23.46 49.96 -37.49
CA LEU A 402 22.80 49.85 -38.80
C LEU A 402 22.38 51.21 -39.35
N LYS A 403 21.85 52.12 -38.52
CA LYS A 403 21.51 53.49 -38.93
C LYS A 403 22.74 54.28 -39.37
N GLN A 404 23.86 54.17 -38.65
CA GLN A 404 25.11 54.83 -39.02
C GLN A 404 25.66 54.28 -40.34
N ALA A 405 25.65 52.95 -40.52
CA ALA A 405 26.04 52.32 -41.77
C ALA A 405 25.15 52.77 -42.95
N GLN A 406 23.84 52.92 -42.71
CA GLN A 406 22.90 53.43 -43.71
C GLN A 406 23.21 54.89 -44.10
N GLN A 407 23.47 55.76 -43.13
CA GLN A 407 23.87 57.16 -43.39
C GLN A 407 25.19 57.26 -44.17
N GLU A 408 26.16 56.39 -43.89
CA GLU A 408 27.43 56.34 -44.63
C GLU A 408 27.20 55.93 -46.09
N ILE A 409 26.33 54.94 -46.33
CA ILE A 409 25.94 54.51 -47.68
C ILE A 409 25.23 55.65 -48.40
N ASP A 410 24.26 56.31 -47.77
CA ASP A 410 23.51 57.42 -48.38
C ASP A 410 24.43 58.59 -48.75
N HIS A 411 25.41 58.92 -47.89
CA HIS A 411 26.42 59.93 -48.18
C HIS A 411 27.29 59.55 -49.38
N LYS A 412 27.73 58.28 -49.48
CA LYS A 412 28.50 57.78 -50.64
C LYS A 412 27.69 57.81 -51.92
N ILE A 413 26.41 57.45 -51.87
CA ILE A 413 25.48 57.54 -53.01
C ILE A 413 25.31 59.01 -53.45
N GLY A 414 25.16 59.95 -52.51
CA GLY A 414 25.11 61.38 -52.80
C GLY A 414 26.37 61.86 -53.53
N ALA A 415 27.56 61.53 -53.02
CA ALA A 415 28.83 61.90 -53.66
C ALA A 415 29.01 61.30 -55.07
N LEU A 416 28.56 60.05 -55.28
CA LEU A 416 28.51 59.41 -56.59
C LEU A 416 27.55 60.12 -57.54
N THR A 417 26.38 60.53 -57.05
CA THR A 417 25.37 61.26 -57.82
C THR A 417 25.92 62.61 -58.29
N ASP A 418 26.61 63.35 -57.42
CA ASP A 418 27.28 64.61 -57.76
C ASP A 418 28.40 64.43 -58.80
N LEU A 419 29.17 63.33 -58.71
CA LEU A 419 30.19 62.99 -59.70
C LEU A 419 29.57 62.68 -61.06
N VAL A 420 28.49 61.92 -61.09
CA VAL A 420 27.74 61.62 -62.31
C VAL A 420 27.19 62.91 -62.92
N GLN A 421 26.60 63.80 -62.11
CA GLN A 421 26.10 65.08 -62.59
C GLN A 421 27.22 65.94 -63.20
N LYS A 422 28.37 66.05 -62.54
CA LYS A 422 29.55 66.77 -63.09
C LYS A 422 30.06 66.18 -64.40
N LEU A 423 30.00 64.86 -64.55
CA LEU A 423 30.37 64.19 -65.80
C LEU A 423 29.37 64.53 -66.91
N VAL A 424 28.07 64.45 -66.62
CA VAL A 424 26.99 64.82 -67.54
C VAL A 424 27.14 66.27 -68.00
N ASP A 425 27.39 67.21 -67.08
CA ASP A 425 27.54 68.64 -67.39
C ASP A 425 28.80 68.92 -68.24
N ARG A 426 29.89 68.14 -68.08
CA ARG A 426 31.10 68.25 -68.91
C ARG A 426 30.92 67.70 -70.31
N THR A 427 30.06 66.71 -70.49
CA THR A 427 29.73 66.12 -71.80
C THR A 427 28.59 66.85 -72.49
N GLY A 428 28.47 68.17 -72.29
CA GLY A 428 27.46 69.00 -72.94
C GLY A 428 27.31 68.72 -74.45
N PRO A 429 26.10 68.94 -74.98
CA PRO A 429 25.49 68.24 -76.11
C PRO A 429 26.31 68.16 -77.39
#